data_AF-A0A074VZ27-F1
#
_entry.id   AF-A0A074VZ27-F1
#
_cell.length_a   1.000
_cell.length_b   1.000
_cell.length_c   1.000
_cell.angle_alpha   90.00
_cell.angle_beta   90.00
_cell.angle_gamma   90.00
#
_symmetry.space_group_name_H-M   'P 1'
#
loop_
_entity.id
_entity.type
_entity.pdbx_description
1 polymer ?
#
loop_
_entity_poly.entity_id
_entity_poly.type
_entity_poly.pdbx_seq_one_letter_code
_entity_poly.pdbx_strand_id
1 'polypeptide(L)'
;PEILEIIAMLHHSGAMPSSIYSYQPPNDPISLCQPPTLHLLSNQIITSLTDAAWRAHETNVVEEAKERGGVYDSLRPEIPGSMYKVHVTGLGHEIWLELVLWAMLYGRFYKQGVKILTRLSKLLDHNAWSVLSWRELANPIIQSGQEKSINWDEVKYLFNTGISDTDQTVNKKKVRRTVSAEVIASFVDAAVSHIRTGVGSRGMLPENPARFLREMKIFFEKNNMSLGYTSWDAIILRFFESRGVDFDKDSQLAGSISSITSLFGDDISTVNAPTRDQLWQPTPAYVLDGSAASIGYHHRLLRAHIKLGSLSSAMGVVQDLQRLTDINKERSIQEFFSKQQNVATHDDNEDTSEFGFQGRYGGIHYPSFFPQIPVPILADLINLVVDSGASELGSWLLYSEDLDGPIVHSGLYSDPIMGPPLIRLAAVLADEVLMGQVLELQKGQSRTDPPEEVLNQILDQQIEAGNWPFVDKALESFARLRNYSISTDTTATMIKAILREAKSCAGNLSALKNSASAKAFQKMSSFRARGFVRGHDRHDTFELGGRVWRLLALINDDWRKYAWMIYPNMAGRNYVNFTPRAFNKILSGVVDTYGST
;
A
#
# COMPACT_ATOMS: atom_id res chain seq x y z
N PRO A 1 22.82 38.88 10.69
CA PRO A 1 23.21 37.64 11.37
C PRO A 1 23.60 36.50 10.41
N GLU A 2 24.69 35.81 10.72
CA GLU A 2 25.10 34.56 10.06
C GLU A 2 24.25 33.38 10.54
N ILE A 3 24.22 32.28 9.78
CA ILE A 3 23.38 31.11 10.09
C ILE A 3 23.73 30.52 11.46
N LEU A 4 25.01 30.49 11.83
CA LEU A 4 25.46 29.97 13.11
C LEU A 4 24.99 30.81 14.31
N GLU A 5 24.89 32.14 14.14
CA GLU A 5 24.37 33.05 15.17
C GLU A 5 22.88 32.79 15.44
N ILE A 6 22.09 32.51 14.39
CA ILE A 6 20.67 32.15 14.53
C ILE A 6 20.53 30.82 15.28
N ILE A 7 21.37 29.82 14.98
CA ILE A 7 21.41 28.54 15.71
C ILE A 7 21.81 28.78 17.17
N ALA A 8 22.78 29.66 17.44
CA ALA A 8 23.20 30.02 18.78
C ALA A 8 22.09 30.74 19.58
N MET A 9 21.31 31.63 18.97
CA MET A 9 20.14 32.24 19.60
C MET A 9 19.05 31.20 19.91
N LEU A 10 18.79 30.25 19.00
CA LEU A 10 17.84 29.15 19.23
C LEU A 10 18.29 28.21 20.35
N HIS A 11 19.59 27.95 20.48
CA HIS A 11 20.15 27.21 21.60
C HIS A 11 19.94 27.94 22.94
N HIS A 12 20.40 29.18 23.07
CA HIS A 12 20.36 29.92 24.34
C HIS A 12 18.95 30.35 24.76
N SER A 13 17.98 30.40 23.84
CA SER A 13 16.56 30.60 24.16
C SER A 13 15.83 29.32 24.63
N GLY A 14 16.53 28.17 24.70
CA GLY A 14 15.94 26.89 25.10
C GLY A 14 15.07 26.23 24.03
N ALA A 15 15.07 26.74 22.78
CA ALA A 15 14.34 26.13 21.67
C ALA A 15 14.99 24.84 21.15
N MET A 16 16.24 24.56 21.54
CA MET A 16 16.92 23.28 21.33
C MET A 16 16.98 22.47 22.63
N PRO A 17 16.29 21.32 22.74
CA PRO A 17 16.37 20.43 23.90
C PRO A 17 17.80 19.98 24.21
N SER A 18 18.21 20.09 25.48
CA SER A 18 19.54 19.67 25.95
C SER A 18 19.82 18.18 25.76
N SER A 19 18.77 17.34 25.64
CA SER A 19 18.86 15.92 25.36
C SER A 19 19.58 15.59 24.04
N ILE A 20 19.64 16.53 23.10
CA ILE A 20 20.32 16.35 21.80
C ILE A 20 21.84 16.19 21.98
N TYR A 21 22.39 16.68 23.08
CA TYR A 21 23.82 16.55 23.40
C TYR A 21 24.16 15.32 24.24
N SER A 22 23.16 14.54 24.69
CA SER A 22 23.33 13.32 25.47
C SER A 22 22.93 12.09 24.65
N TYR A 23 23.87 11.18 24.41
CA TYR A 23 23.54 9.86 23.86
C TYR A 23 23.21 8.90 24.99
N GLN A 24 22.13 8.13 24.82
CA GLN A 24 21.84 6.93 25.60
C GLN A 24 21.56 5.81 24.60
N PRO A 25 22.32 4.69 24.62
CA PRO A 25 22.04 3.58 23.72
C PRO A 25 20.65 3.00 24.02
N PRO A 26 19.84 2.69 23.01
CA PRO A 26 18.49 2.21 23.24
C PRO A 26 18.51 0.79 23.83
N ASN A 27 17.57 0.51 24.75
CA ASN A 27 17.41 -0.81 25.36
C ASN A 27 17.15 -1.90 24.29
N ASP A 28 16.30 -1.55 23.32
CA ASP A 28 16.02 -2.31 22.10
C ASP A 28 16.93 -1.81 20.95
N PRO A 29 17.75 -2.68 20.32
CA PRO A 29 18.64 -2.28 19.23
C PRO A 29 17.93 -2.01 17.89
N ILE A 30 16.63 -2.32 17.78
CA ILE A 30 15.82 -2.11 16.55
C ILE A 30 15.19 -0.71 16.55
N SER A 31 15.01 -0.09 17.71
CA SER A 31 14.45 1.25 17.87
C SER A 31 15.28 2.35 17.18
N LEU A 32 14.62 3.14 16.31
CA LEU A 32 15.19 4.34 15.71
C LEU A 32 15.65 5.31 16.79
N CYS A 33 16.95 5.61 16.82
CA CYS A 33 17.59 6.45 17.84
C CYS A 33 18.50 7.50 17.20
N GLN A 34 18.78 8.57 17.95
CA GLN A 34 19.73 9.60 17.54
C GLN A 34 21.16 9.02 17.49
N PRO A 35 21.92 9.18 16.39
CA PRO A 35 23.32 8.78 16.31
C PRO A 35 24.18 9.40 17.42
N PRO A 36 25.21 8.68 17.92
CA PRO A 36 26.14 9.20 18.94
C PRO A 36 26.96 10.42 18.44
N THR A 37 26.99 10.70 17.13
CA THR A 37 27.76 11.76 16.48
C THR A 37 27.64 13.14 17.17
N LEU A 38 26.42 13.58 17.50
CA LEU A 38 26.21 14.89 18.16
C LEU A 38 26.61 14.88 19.65
N HIS A 39 26.64 13.71 20.30
CA HIS A 39 27.16 13.55 21.65
C HIS A 39 28.69 13.52 21.68
N LEU A 40 29.34 12.84 20.73
CA LEU A 40 30.80 12.82 20.57
C LEU A 40 31.35 14.24 20.30
N LEU A 41 30.65 15.00 19.45
CA LEU A 41 30.99 16.38 19.07
C LEU A 41 30.43 17.45 20.02
N SER A 42 29.65 17.08 21.05
CA SER A 42 28.93 18.01 21.94
C SER A 42 29.79 19.17 22.47
N ASN A 43 31.00 18.89 22.94
CA ASN A 43 31.95 19.90 23.43
C ASN A 43 32.29 20.94 22.35
N GLN A 44 32.53 20.50 21.11
CA GLN A 44 32.88 21.37 19.98
C GLN A 44 31.68 22.20 19.52
N ILE A 45 30.48 21.59 19.51
CA ILE A 45 29.21 22.24 19.15
C ILE A 45 28.90 23.36 20.15
N ILE A 46 28.90 23.05 21.45
CA ILE A 46 28.60 24.02 22.52
C ILE A 46 29.60 25.18 22.50
N THR A 47 30.91 24.88 22.40
CA THR A 47 31.95 25.93 22.30
C THR A 47 31.69 26.85 21.11
N SER A 48 31.41 26.30 19.92
CA SER A 48 31.13 27.07 18.71
C SER A 48 29.85 27.92 18.80
N LEU A 49 28.83 27.44 19.52
CA LEU A 49 27.58 28.17 19.74
C LEU A 49 27.74 29.30 20.77
N THR A 50 28.54 29.11 21.83
CA THR A 50 28.87 30.19 22.77
C THR A 50 29.69 31.28 22.08
N ASP A 51 30.68 30.90 21.28
CA ASP A 51 31.49 31.80 20.44
C ASP A 51 30.62 32.65 19.49
N ALA A 52 29.64 32.01 18.82
CA ALA A 52 28.72 32.69 17.90
C ALA A 52 27.68 33.57 18.62
N ALA A 53 27.17 33.13 19.78
CA ALA A 53 26.32 33.97 20.62
C ALA A 53 27.04 35.23 21.10
N TRP A 54 28.33 35.12 21.45
CA TRP A 54 29.14 36.27 21.84
C TRP A 54 29.34 37.25 20.69
N ARG A 55 29.70 36.76 19.48
CA ARG A 55 29.81 37.61 18.28
C ARG A 55 28.50 38.32 17.93
N ALA A 56 27.38 37.60 18.00
CA ALA A 56 26.06 38.17 17.77
C ALA A 56 25.66 39.21 18.83
N HIS A 57 26.11 39.06 20.08
CA HIS A 57 25.91 40.07 21.11
C HIS A 57 26.79 41.30 20.87
N GLU A 58 28.06 41.10 20.54
CA GLU A 58 29.03 42.18 20.23
C GLU A 58 28.59 43.01 19.02
N THR A 59 28.10 42.39 17.94
CA THR A 59 27.56 43.10 16.78
C THR A 59 26.30 43.89 17.11
N ASN A 60 25.33 43.31 17.82
CA ASN A 60 24.13 44.02 18.26
C ASN A 60 24.45 45.23 19.16
N VAL A 61 25.43 45.11 20.08
CA VAL A 61 25.86 46.21 20.96
C VAL A 61 26.59 47.31 20.17
N VAL A 62 27.41 46.95 19.17
CA VAL A 62 28.05 47.90 18.25
C VAL A 62 27.02 48.64 17.39
N GLU A 63 26.00 47.94 16.89
CA GLU A 63 24.92 48.56 16.10
C GLU A 63 24.07 49.49 16.97
N GLU A 64 23.64 49.06 18.17
CA GLU A 64 22.89 49.92 19.11
C GLU A 64 23.69 51.14 19.57
N ALA A 65 25.00 51.00 19.84
CA ALA A 65 25.86 52.13 20.18
C ALA A 65 25.96 53.13 19.01
N LYS A 66 26.09 52.63 17.78
CA LYS A 66 26.18 53.42 16.55
C LYS A 66 24.88 54.14 16.20
N GLU A 67 23.72 53.51 16.39
CA GLU A 67 22.40 54.15 16.25
C GLU A 67 22.20 55.27 17.29
N ARG A 68 22.75 55.10 18.49
CA ARG A 68 22.76 56.12 19.56
C ARG A 68 23.86 57.19 19.38
N GLY A 69 24.60 57.16 18.27
CA GLY A 69 25.65 58.14 17.93
C GLY A 69 26.96 58.00 18.72
N GLY A 70 27.14 56.88 19.44
CA GLY A 70 28.36 56.58 20.19
C GLY A 70 29.41 55.84 19.35
N VAL A 71 30.67 56.01 19.72
CA VAL A 71 31.76 55.13 19.28
C VAL A 71 31.91 54.00 20.30
N TYR A 72 31.72 52.76 19.87
CA TYR A 72 32.01 51.59 20.69
C TYR A 72 33.47 51.18 20.50
N ASP A 73 34.29 51.45 21.51
CA ASP A 73 35.66 50.92 21.59
C ASP A 73 35.57 49.47 22.10
N SER A 74 36.17 48.51 21.37
CA SER A 74 35.87 47.10 21.62
C SER A 74 36.52 46.62 22.91
N LEU A 75 35.69 46.28 23.91
CA LEU A 75 36.11 45.81 25.23
C LEU A 75 36.66 44.37 25.23
N ARG A 76 37.71 44.15 24.43
CA ARG A 76 38.77 43.20 24.74
C ARG A 76 39.82 43.89 25.61
N PRO A 77 39.90 43.58 26.90
CA PRO A 77 41.21 43.41 27.50
C PRO A 77 41.90 42.28 26.72
N GLU A 78 42.89 42.59 25.90
CA GLU A 78 43.80 41.56 25.40
C GLU A 78 44.61 41.05 26.60
N ILE A 79 44.13 39.97 27.23
CA ILE A 79 44.76 39.37 28.40
C ILE A 79 46.19 38.95 28.01
N PRO A 80 47.25 39.59 28.56
CA PRO A 80 48.62 39.30 28.14
C PRO A 80 49.04 37.90 28.59
N GLY A 81 48.88 36.93 27.68
CA GLY A 81 49.11 35.51 27.94
C GLY A 81 48.13 34.57 27.23
N SER A 82 46.92 35.01 26.86
CA SER A 82 45.91 34.14 26.23
C SER A 82 46.13 33.94 24.72
N MET A 83 47.35 33.56 24.29
CA MET A 83 47.64 33.21 22.89
C MET A 83 47.15 31.82 22.47
N TYR A 84 46.36 31.14 23.30
CA TYR A 84 45.49 30.06 22.86
C TYR A 84 44.25 30.61 22.13
N LYS A 85 44.47 31.12 20.91
CA LYS A 85 43.44 31.09 19.87
C LYS A 85 43.23 29.63 19.47
N VAL A 86 42.45 28.89 20.27
CA VAL A 86 41.97 27.56 19.91
C VAL A 86 41.17 27.70 18.63
N HIS A 87 41.81 27.41 17.50
CA HIS A 87 41.09 27.15 16.26
C HIS A 87 40.36 25.83 16.44
N VAL A 88 39.18 25.88 17.05
CA VAL A 88 38.20 24.80 16.97
C VAL A 88 38.01 24.56 15.48
N THR A 89 38.39 23.38 15.01
CA THR A 89 38.30 23.02 13.59
C THR A 89 36.85 23.14 13.17
N GLY A 90 36.54 24.13 12.33
CA GLY A 90 35.17 24.57 12.09
C GLY A 90 34.25 23.41 11.71
N LEU A 91 33.24 23.17 12.54
CA LEU A 91 32.26 22.10 12.34
C LEU A 91 31.56 22.29 10.99
N GLY A 92 31.53 21.23 10.19
CA GLY A 92 30.92 21.23 8.86
C GLY A 92 29.43 21.57 8.90
N HIS A 93 28.92 22.13 7.80
CA HIS A 93 27.49 22.47 7.66
C HIS A 93 26.55 21.26 7.78
N GLU A 94 27.10 20.05 7.64
CA GLU A 94 26.47 18.76 7.87
C GLU A 94 26.09 18.57 9.34
N ILE A 95 27.01 18.87 10.28
CA ILE A 95 26.77 18.74 11.73
C ILE A 95 25.75 19.80 12.20
N TRP A 96 25.80 21.00 11.63
CA TRP A 96 24.80 22.04 11.91
C TRP A 96 23.41 21.69 11.36
N LEU A 97 23.34 21.04 10.20
CA LEU A 97 22.08 20.52 9.64
C LEU A 97 21.52 19.39 10.52
N GLU A 98 22.34 18.41 10.91
CA GLU A 98 21.99 17.33 11.85
C GLU A 98 21.40 17.90 13.14
N LEU A 99 22.10 18.84 13.80
CA LEU A 99 21.66 19.47 15.04
C LEU A 99 20.27 20.11 14.90
N VAL A 100 20.05 20.85 13.81
CA VAL A 100 18.76 21.50 13.52
C VAL A 100 17.66 20.47 13.21
N LEU A 101 17.97 19.38 12.50
CA LEU A 101 17.01 18.34 12.16
C LEU A 101 16.59 17.51 13.39
N TRP A 102 17.52 17.15 14.28
CA TRP A 102 17.19 16.54 15.58
C TRP A 102 16.40 17.49 16.48
N ALA A 103 16.77 18.78 16.54
CA ALA A 103 15.98 19.79 17.24
C ALA A 103 14.54 19.91 16.71
N MET A 104 14.35 19.79 15.39
CA MET A 104 13.00 19.75 14.80
C MET A 104 12.23 18.47 15.13
N LEU A 105 12.88 17.30 15.25
CA LEU A 105 12.24 16.05 15.69
C LEU A 105 11.76 16.16 17.14
N TYR A 106 12.65 16.49 18.08
CA TYR A 106 12.28 16.62 19.50
C TYR A 106 11.29 17.77 19.74
N GLY A 107 11.46 18.90 19.05
CA GLY A 107 10.55 20.05 19.09
C GLY A 107 9.21 19.86 18.35
N ARG A 108 8.99 18.70 17.72
CA ARG A 108 7.77 18.34 16.96
C ARG A 108 7.50 19.19 15.71
N PHE A 109 8.53 19.81 15.15
CA PHE A 109 8.50 20.60 13.92
C PHE A 109 8.64 19.72 12.65
N TYR A 110 7.94 18.58 12.63
CA TYR A 110 8.06 17.56 11.58
C TYR A 110 7.82 18.12 10.17
N LYS A 111 6.83 19.03 10.04
CA LYS A 111 6.46 19.69 8.78
C LYS A 111 7.57 20.57 8.19
N GLN A 112 8.50 21.03 9.02
CA GLN A 112 9.64 21.85 8.63
C GLN A 112 10.80 20.97 8.20
N GLY A 113 11.18 19.96 9.00
CA GLY A 113 12.26 19.03 8.65
C GLY A 113 11.96 18.20 7.40
N VAL A 114 10.72 17.71 7.22
CA VAL A 114 10.27 17.08 5.97
C VAL A 114 10.50 17.98 4.76
N LYS A 115 10.22 19.30 4.86
CA LYS A 115 10.46 20.26 3.76
C LYS A 115 11.94 20.52 3.51
N ILE A 116 12.79 20.41 4.52
CA ILE A 116 14.25 20.53 4.37
C ILE A 116 14.80 19.29 3.66
N LEU A 117 14.49 18.08 4.14
CA LEU A 117 14.89 16.82 3.52
C LEU A 117 14.38 16.69 2.06
N THR A 118 13.12 17.03 1.80
CA THR A 118 12.54 17.06 0.42
C THR A 118 13.22 18.07 -0.50
N ARG A 119 13.91 19.09 0.04
CA ARG A 119 14.72 20.02 -0.76
C ARG A 119 16.14 19.47 -1.00
N LEU A 120 16.74 18.85 0.01
CA LEU A 120 18.08 18.26 -0.07
C LEU A 120 18.16 17.11 -1.08
N SER A 121 17.17 16.21 -1.08
CA SER A 121 17.09 15.10 -2.05
C SER A 121 16.97 15.55 -3.52
N LYS A 122 16.55 16.80 -3.75
CA LYS A 122 16.37 17.41 -5.07
C LYS A 122 17.56 18.25 -5.54
N LEU A 123 18.62 18.36 -4.74
CA LEU A 123 19.83 19.06 -5.16
C LEU A 123 20.66 18.16 -6.10
N LEU A 124 21.11 18.75 -7.21
CA LEU A 124 21.81 18.05 -8.29
C LEU A 124 23.29 18.46 -8.38
N ASP A 125 24.03 17.65 -9.13
CA ASP A 125 25.41 17.88 -9.56
C ASP A 125 26.34 18.30 -8.40
N HIS A 126 27.10 19.38 -8.56
CA HIS A 126 28.05 19.86 -7.55
C HIS A 126 27.43 20.20 -6.19
N ASN A 127 26.11 20.42 -6.12
CA ASN A 127 25.39 20.73 -4.89
C ASN A 127 24.55 19.55 -4.35
N ALA A 128 24.62 18.38 -4.97
CA ALA A 128 23.99 17.17 -4.45
C ALA A 128 24.46 16.88 -3.01
N TRP A 129 23.52 16.39 -2.20
CA TRP A 129 23.80 15.76 -0.92
C TRP A 129 23.77 14.24 -1.07
N SER A 130 24.40 13.54 -0.12
CA SER A 130 24.42 12.08 -0.02
C SER A 130 23.82 11.61 1.30
N VAL A 131 23.42 10.35 1.36
CA VAL A 131 22.99 9.67 2.59
C VAL A 131 24.15 8.84 3.10
N LEU A 132 24.38 8.87 4.41
CA LEU A 132 25.41 8.08 5.08
C LEU A 132 24.85 7.57 6.42
N SER A 133 25.11 6.32 6.80
CA SER A 133 24.84 5.83 8.15
C SER A 133 26.04 6.13 9.06
N TRP A 134 25.79 6.55 10.31
CA TRP A 134 26.87 6.74 11.29
C TRP A 134 27.67 5.44 11.52
N ARG A 135 27.07 4.26 11.32
CA ARG A 135 27.75 2.97 11.44
C ARG A 135 28.92 2.86 10.46
N GLU A 136 28.83 3.39 9.24
CA GLU A 136 29.95 3.39 8.30
C GLU A 136 31.18 4.18 8.79
N LEU A 137 30.97 5.22 9.60
CA LEU A 137 32.05 6.00 10.23
C LEU A 137 32.55 5.34 11.52
N ALA A 138 31.73 4.50 12.15
CA ALA A 138 32.06 3.79 13.38
C ALA A 138 32.75 2.45 13.15
N ASN A 139 32.49 1.76 12.03
CA ASN A 139 33.04 0.44 11.68
C ASN A 139 34.57 0.25 11.92
N PRO A 140 35.47 1.21 11.67
CA PRO A 140 36.91 1.03 11.97
C PRO A 140 37.27 1.16 13.48
N ILE A 141 36.31 1.53 14.34
CA ILE A 141 36.49 1.77 15.78
C ILE A 141 35.59 0.84 16.62
N ILE A 142 34.42 0.47 16.10
CA ILE A 142 33.36 -0.27 16.76
C ILE A 142 32.97 -1.45 15.87
N GLN A 143 33.13 -2.68 16.38
CA GLN A 143 32.66 -3.88 15.69
C GLN A 143 31.15 -4.03 15.85
N SER A 144 30.47 -4.46 14.79
CA SER A 144 29.02 -4.70 14.79
C SER A 144 28.62 -5.65 15.93
N GLY A 145 27.58 -5.28 16.68
CA GLY A 145 27.09 -6.05 17.84
C GLY A 145 27.70 -5.65 19.19
N GLN A 146 28.87 -5.01 19.23
CA GLN A 146 29.48 -4.50 20.49
C GLN A 146 28.83 -3.21 21.02
N GLU A 147 27.77 -2.70 20.37
CA GLU A 147 27.13 -1.40 20.65
C GLU A 147 26.70 -1.20 22.11
N LYS A 148 26.36 -2.28 22.82
CA LYS A 148 25.94 -2.25 24.24
C LYS A 148 27.10 -2.29 25.24
N SER A 149 28.35 -2.43 24.78
CA SER A 149 29.57 -2.51 25.61
C SER A 149 30.64 -1.47 25.23
N ILE A 150 30.29 -0.44 24.45
CA ILE A 150 31.23 0.62 24.05
C ILE A 150 31.60 1.50 25.25
N ASN A 151 32.91 1.70 25.43
CA ASN A 151 33.45 2.76 26.30
C ASN A 151 33.33 4.12 25.59
N TRP A 152 32.18 4.79 25.75
CA TRP A 152 31.88 6.03 25.02
C TRP A 152 32.83 7.18 25.35
N ASP A 153 33.43 7.23 26.55
CA ASP A 153 34.42 8.24 26.92
C ASP A 153 35.76 8.04 26.18
N GLU A 154 36.16 6.80 25.94
CA GLU A 154 37.36 6.46 25.15
C GLU A 154 37.14 6.74 23.66
N VAL A 155 35.97 6.39 23.11
CA VAL A 155 35.59 6.80 21.74
C VAL A 155 35.55 8.32 21.62
N LYS A 156 34.99 9.03 22.61
CA LYS A 156 34.97 10.51 22.65
C LYS A 156 36.38 11.09 22.77
N TYR A 157 37.29 10.48 23.52
CA TYR A 157 38.69 10.87 23.59
C TYR A 157 39.39 10.70 22.24
N LEU A 158 39.23 9.55 21.57
CA LEU A 158 39.83 9.27 20.27
C LEU A 158 39.32 10.25 19.18
N PHE A 159 38.02 10.52 19.14
CA PHE A 159 37.42 11.49 18.21
C PHE A 159 37.87 12.93 18.44
N ASN A 160 38.20 13.33 19.68
CA ASN A 160 38.62 14.70 20.00
C ASN A 160 40.13 14.92 20.01
N THR A 161 40.94 13.88 20.25
CA THR A 161 42.41 13.95 20.20
C THR A 161 42.98 13.70 18.81
N GLY A 162 42.26 12.97 17.96
CA GLY A 162 42.51 12.88 16.52
C GLY A 162 43.81 12.20 16.14
N ILE A 163 43.78 10.86 16.03
CA ILE A 163 44.91 10.10 15.49
C ILE A 163 45.32 10.67 14.12
N SER A 164 46.59 11.03 14.01
CA SER A 164 47.18 11.70 12.85
C SER A 164 47.51 10.71 11.75
N ASP A 165 46.48 10.15 11.11
CA ASP A 165 46.63 9.21 9.99
C ASP A 165 46.12 9.78 8.66
N THR A 166 46.75 9.29 7.59
CA THR A 166 46.60 9.66 6.19
C THR A 166 45.17 9.55 5.66
N ASP A 167 44.40 8.60 6.20
CA ASP A 167 42.99 8.33 5.85
C ASP A 167 42.02 9.47 6.18
N GLN A 168 42.41 10.44 7.02
CA GLN A 168 41.59 11.63 7.25
C GLN A 168 41.23 12.35 5.95
N THR A 169 42.08 12.28 4.91
CA THR A 169 41.81 12.92 3.61
C THR A 169 40.75 12.21 2.77
N VAL A 170 40.57 10.90 2.95
CA VAL A 170 39.54 10.09 2.29
C VAL A 170 38.21 10.27 3.03
N ASN A 171 38.22 10.14 4.36
CA ASN A 171 37.02 10.29 5.18
C ASN A 171 36.45 11.73 5.14
N LYS A 172 37.30 12.77 5.11
CA LYS A 172 36.85 14.17 4.93
C LYS A 172 36.26 14.45 3.54
N LYS A 173 36.56 13.64 2.52
CA LYS A 173 35.85 13.68 1.22
C LYS A 173 34.50 12.96 1.30
N LYS A 174 34.42 11.83 2.02
CA LYS A 174 33.20 11.01 2.17
C LYS A 174 32.09 11.73 2.96
N VAL A 175 32.43 12.53 3.97
CA VAL A 175 31.49 13.23 4.87
C VAL A 175 31.01 14.59 4.33
N ARG A 176 31.51 15.07 3.17
CA ARG A 176 31.10 16.37 2.65
C ARG A 176 29.70 16.29 2.01
N ARG A 177 28.76 17.12 2.49
CA ARG A 177 27.34 17.18 2.10
C ARG A 177 26.57 15.87 2.36
N THR A 178 26.92 15.15 3.43
CA THR A 178 26.13 14.02 3.93
C THR A 178 25.03 14.46 4.90
N VAL A 179 23.91 13.73 4.91
CA VAL A 179 22.90 13.71 5.98
C VAL A 179 22.71 12.27 6.47
N SER A 180 22.46 12.08 7.78
CA SER A 180 22.43 10.74 8.38
C SER A 180 21.19 9.96 7.96
N ALA A 181 21.37 8.70 7.58
CA ALA A 181 20.29 7.76 7.27
C ALA A 181 19.24 7.70 8.41
N GLU A 182 19.71 7.76 9.65
CA GLU A 182 18.90 7.64 10.88
C GLU A 182 18.02 8.89 11.12
N VAL A 183 18.46 10.08 10.68
CA VAL A 183 17.61 11.28 10.65
C VAL A 183 16.47 11.09 9.68
N ILE A 184 16.78 10.64 8.45
CA ILE A 184 15.78 10.49 7.40
C ILE A 184 14.75 9.42 7.80
N ALA A 185 15.21 8.28 8.32
CA ALA A 185 14.34 7.24 8.86
C ALA A 185 13.45 7.75 10.02
N SER A 186 13.99 8.56 10.92
CA SER A 186 13.21 9.20 12.01
C SER A 186 12.18 10.20 11.49
N PHE A 187 12.47 10.94 10.41
CA PHE A 187 11.47 11.79 9.75
C PHE A 187 10.44 11.00 8.93
N VAL A 188 10.82 9.86 8.36
CA VAL A 188 9.91 8.91 7.69
C VAL A 188 8.90 8.36 8.69
N ASP A 189 9.35 7.87 9.85
CA ASP A 189 8.48 7.47 10.94
C ASP A 189 7.57 8.63 11.38
N ALA A 190 8.15 9.78 11.69
CA ALA A 190 7.39 10.92 12.19
C ALA A 190 6.34 11.43 11.19
N ALA A 191 6.62 11.41 9.89
CA ALA A 191 5.68 11.83 8.85
C ALA A 191 4.47 10.88 8.74
N VAL A 192 4.70 9.58 8.90
CA VAL A 192 3.67 8.52 8.88
C VAL A 192 2.84 8.52 10.16
N SER A 193 3.51 8.64 11.31
CA SER A 193 2.88 8.74 12.64
C SER A 193 2.06 10.02 12.84
N HIS A 194 2.15 11.01 11.94
CA HIS A 194 1.43 12.29 12.00
C HIS A 194 0.57 12.60 10.77
N ILE A 195 0.02 11.60 10.09
CA ILE A 195 -0.99 11.80 9.04
C ILE A 195 -2.31 12.36 9.64
N ARG A 196 -3.00 13.25 8.91
CA ARG A 196 -4.27 13.86 9.34
C ARG A 196 -5.47 12.95 9.05
N THR A 197 -6.13 12.48 10.11
CA THR A 197 -7.28 11.55 10.08
C THR A 197 -8.65 12.23 9.88
N GLY A 198 -8.68 13.35 9.14
CA GLY A 198 -9.88 14.17 8.92
C GLY A 198 -10.35 15.01 10.12
N VAL A 199 -10.08 14.61 11.37
CA VAL A 199 -10.51 15.32 12.58
C VAL A 199 -9.56 16.47 12.94
N GLY A 200 -10.07 17.70 12.93
CA GLY A 200 -9.32 18.91 13.31
C GLY A 200 -8.21 19.30 12.32
N SER A 201 -7.26 20.13 12.76
CA SER A 201 -6.17 20.71 11.94
C SER A 201 -4.77 20.14 12.24
N ARG A 202 -4.68 19.15 13.15
CA ARG A 202 -3.42 18.47 13.50
C ARG A 202 -3.02 17.46 12.41
N GLY A 203 -1.75 17.09 12.38
CA GLY A 203 -1.16 16.19 11.37
C GLY A 203 -0.91 16.85 10.01
N MET A 204 -0.46 16.05 9.04
CA MET A 204 -0.17 16.43 7.65
C MET A 204 -1.24 15.88 6.70
N LEU A 205 -1.60 16.63 5.64
CA LEU A 205 -2.46 16.08 4.59
C LEU A 205 -1.72 14.91 3.90
N PRO A 206 -2.37 13.76 3.65
CA PRO A 206 -1.70 12.50 3.30
C PRO A 206 -0.78 12.54 2.07
N GLU A 207 -1.04 13.42 1.12
CA GLU A 207 -0.25 13.60 -0.11
C GLU A 207 1.15 14.15 0.19
N ASN A 208 1.35 14.77 1.36
CA ASN A 208 2.65 15.33 1.76
C ASN A 208 3.58 14.24 2.33
N PRO A 209 3.17 13.38 3.28
CA PRO A 209 3.92 12.17 3.61
C PRO A 209 4.08 11.25 2.40
N ALA A 210 3.03 10.97 1.62
CA ALA A 210 3.14 10.09 0.43
C ALA A 210 4.20 10.57 -0.57
N ARG A 211 4.24 11.87 -0.88
CA ARG A 211 5.29 12.47 -1.69
C ARG A 211 6.65 12.35 -1.02
N PHE A 212 6.77 12.71 0.26
CA PHE A 212 8.03 12.64 1.01
C PHE A 212 8.62 11.23 1.03
N LEU A 213 7.82 10.19 1.28
CA LEU A 213 8.26 8.80 1.27
C LEU A 213 8.88 8.41 -0.08
N ARG A 214 8.26 8.77 -1.21
CA ARG A 214 8.82 8.49 -2.55
C ARG A 214 10.15 9.22 -2.79
N GLU A 215 10.20 10.49 -2.42
CA GLU A 215 11.42 11.32 -2.56
C GLU A 215 12.56 10.78 -1.69
N MET A 216 12.25 10.20 -0.52
CA MET A 216 13.26 9.56 0.34
C MET A 216 13.66 8.17 -0.15
N LYS A 217 12.75 7.30 -0.63
CA LYS A 217 13.08 6.00 -1.24
C LYS A 217 14.13 6.17 -2.35
N ILE A 218 13.86 7.07 -3.30
CA ILE A 218 14.79 7.41 -4.40
C ILE A 218 16.13 7.97 -3.87
N PHE A 219 16.09 8.78 -2.80
CA PHE A 219 17.30 9.35 -2.21
C PHE A 219 18.15 8.31 -1.47
N PHE A 220 17.52 7.34 -0.82
CA PHE A 220 18.15 6.19 -0.18
C PHE A 220 18.77 5.23 -1.20
N GLU A 221 18.01 4.84 -2.23
CA GLU A 221 18.45 3.96 -3.33
C GLU A 221 19.68 4.51 -4.06
N LYS A 222 19.70 5.82 -4.36
CA LYS A 222 20.85 6.50 -4.98
C LYS A 222 22.16 6.36 -4.20
N ASN A 223 22.09 6.07 -2.90
CA ASN A 223 23.25 5.92 -2.01
C ASN A 223 23.49 4.46 -1.56
N ASN A 224 22.80 3.47 -2.16
CA ASN A 224 22.79 2.06 -1.75
C ASN A 224 22.40 1.85 -0.27
N MET A 225 21.50 2.69 0.22
CA MET A 225 21.04 2.72 1.61
C MET A 225 19.54 2.42 1.67
N SER A 226 19.04 2.01 2.83
CA SER A 226 17.61 1.98 3.13
C SER A 226 17.33 2.59 4.50
N LEU A 227 16.12 2.43 5.04
CA LEU A 227 15.77 2.79 6.42
C LEU A 227 16.58 1.99 7.47
N GLY A 228 17.29 0.94 7.02
CA GLY A 228 18.13 0.07 7.81
C GLY A 228 17.29 -0.81 8.70
N TYR A 229 16.96 -0.31 9.89
CA TYR A 229 16.36 -1.10 10.97
C TYR A 229 14.82 -1.15 10.94
N THR A 230 14.23 -0.94 9.75
CA THR A 230 12.83 -1.23 9.37
C THR A 230 12.73 -1.30 7.83
N SER A 231 11.68 -1.93 7.27
CA SER A 231 11.47 -2.06 5.81
C SER A 231 10.50 -1.00 5.25
N TRP A 232 10.57 -0.73 3.95
CA TRP A 232 9.62 0.20 3.31
C TRP A 232 8.18 -0.33 3.31
N ASP A 233 7.98 -1.64 3.19
CA ASP A 233 6.64 -2.22 3.24
C ASP A 233 5.98 -2.06 4.62
N ALA A 234 6.76 -2.13 5.72
CA ALA A 234 6.26 -1.82 7.06
C ALA A 234 5.85 -0.34 7.20
N ILE A 235 6.56 0.56 6.53
CA ILE A 235 6.20 1.99 6.43
C ILE A 235 4.92 2.19 5.59
N ILE A 236 4.76 1.45 4.49
CA ILE A 236 3.54 1.46 3.66
C ILE A 236 2.33 0.97 4.48
N LEU A 237 2.47 -0.13 5.23
CA LEU A 237 1.41 -0.61 6.14
C LEU A 237 1.01 0.48 7.14
N ARG A 238 1.98 1.04 7.89
CA ARG A 238 1.73 2.08 8.90
C ARG A 238 1.09 3.35 8.31
N PHE A 239 1.43 3.71 7.06
CA PHE A 239 0.79 4.81 6.35
C PHE A 239 -0.72 4.61 6.20
N PHE A 240 -1.18 3.40 5.87
CA PHE A 240 -2.61 3.10 5.76
C PHE A 240 -3.28 2.78 7.12
N GLU A 241 -2.56 2.19 8.07
CA GLU A 241 -3.06 1.99 9.44
C GLU A 241 -3.39 3.30 10.16
N SER A 242 -2.78 4.42 9.75
CA SER A 242 -3.12 5.76 10.22
C SER A 242 -4.61 6.12 10.09
N ARG A 243 -5.34 5.47 9.17
CA ARG A 243 -6.72 5.80 8.75
C ARG A 243 -6.87 7.22 8.18
N GLY A 244 -5.77 7.87 7.80
CA GLY A 244 -5.79 9.14 7.06
C GLY A 244 -6.06 8.98 5.56
N VAL A 245 -6.03 7.75 5.04
CA VAL A 245 -6.28 7.41 3.64
C VAL A 245 -7.19 6.19 3.58
N ASP A 246 -8.18 6.21 2.69
CA ASP A 246 -9.12 5.12 2.45
C ASP A 246 -8.96 4.58 1.02
N PHE A 247 -8.49 3.34 0.88
CA PHE A 247 -8.29 2.67 -0.41
C PHE A 247 -9.50 2.78 -1.35
N ASP A 248 -10.72 2.69 -0.82
CA ASP A 248 -11.95 2.70 -1.64
C ASP A 248 -12.28 4.10 -2.21
N LYS A 249 -11.68 5.17 -1.67
CA LYS A 249 -11.90 6.57 -2.07
C LYS A 249 -10.67 7.18 -2.74
N ASP A 250 -9.51 6.95 -2.14
CA ASP A 250 -8.24 7.60 -2.43
C ASP A 250 -7.32 6.69 -3.27
N SER A 251 -7.91 5.83 -4.12
CA SER A 251 -7.21 4.76 -4.87
C SER A 251 -6.03 5.28 -5.70
N GLN A 252 -6.11 6.50 -6.25
CA GLN A 252 -4.99 7.16 -6.94
C GLN A 252 -3.83 7.52 -5.99
N LEU A 253 -4.13 8.02 -4.79
CA LEU A 253 -3.11 8.32 -3.78
C LEU A 253 -2.46 7.02 -3.28
N ALA A 254 -3.28 6.00 -3.04
CA ALA A 254 -2.80 4.67 -2.67
C ALA A 254 -1.87 4.13 -3.76
N GLY A 255 -2.32 4.01 -5.02
CA GLY A 255 -1.50 3.60 -6.15
C GLY A 255 -0.20 4.39 -6.31
N SER A 256 -0.19 5.69 -5.97
CA SER A 256 1.04 6.49 -5.99
C SER A 256 2.11 6.07 -4.96
N ILE A 257 1.79 5.18 -4.03
CA ILE A 257 2.68 4.63 -2.99
C ILE A 257 3.22 3.25 -3.39
N SER A 258 2.68 2.56 -4.40
CA SER A 258 3.23 1.27 -4.88
C SER A 258 4.70 1.38 -5.31
N SER A 259 5.10 2.55 -5.83
CA SER A 259 6.48 2.84 -6.23
C SER A 259 7.48 2.96 -5.06
N ILE A 260 7.08 2.63 -3.83
CA ILE A 260 7.92 2.66 -2.62
C ILE A 260 8.14 1.23 -2.07
N THR A 261 7.36 0.26 -2.55
CA THR A 261 7.49 -1.17 -2.23
C THR A 261 8.93 -1.67 -2.41
N SER A 262 9.43 -2.46 -1.46
CA SER A 262 10.75 -3.09 -1.59
C SER A 262 10.66 -4.34 -2.48
N LEU A 263 11.65 -4.50 -3.36
CA LEU A 263 11.84 -5.72 -4.14
C LEU A 263 12.64 -6.76 -3.35
N PHE A 264 12.61 -8.01 -3.81
CA PHE A 264 13.35 -9.12 -3.19
C PHE A 264 14.83 -8.76 -2.98
N GLY A 265 15.27 -8.79 -1.72
CA GLY A 265 16.65 -8.47 -1.34
C GLY A 265 17.02 -6.98 -1.25
N ASP A 266 16.13 -6.03 -1.59
CA ASP A 266 16.44 -4.58 -1.54
C ASP A 266 16.98 -4.17 -0.15
N ASP A 267 16.12 -4.21 0.87
CA ASP A 267 16.44 -3.67 2.20
C ASP A 267 17.60 -4.42 2.88
N ILE A 268 17.77 -5.71 2.56
CA ILE A 268 18.79 -6.61 3.14
C ILE A 268 20.18 -6.40 2.49
N SER A 269 20.24 -5.97 1.23
CA SER A 269 21.51 -5.75 0.50
C SER A 269 22.11 -4.35 0.67
N THR A 270 21.39 -3.45 1.36
CA THR A 270 21.86 -2.06 1.61
C THR A 270 22.96 -1.99 2.66
N VAL A 271 23.85 -0.99 2.54
CA VAL A 271 25.07 -0.89 3.38
C VAL A 271 24.75 -0.65 4.87
N ASN A 272 23.54 -0.17 5.19
CA ASN A 272 23.08 0.13 6.55
C ASN A 272 21.98 -0.81 7.08
N ALA A 273 21.72 -1.94 6.42
CA ALA A 273 20.93 -3.04 6.99
C ALA A 273 21.56 -3.52 8.31
N PRO A 274 20.81 -4.05 9.29
CA PRO A 274 21.87 -4.98 10.84
C PRO A 274 22.83 -5.97 10.11
N THR A 275 24.02 -6.24 10.62
CA THR A 275 24.76 -7.43 10.14
C THR A 275 24.15 -8.70 10.75
N ARG A 276 24.47 -9.88 10.19
CA ARG A 276 24.02 -11.17 10.73
C ARG A 276 24.30 -11.33 12.23
N ASP A 277 25.38 -10.73 12.72
CA ASP A 277 25.74 -10.82 14.14
C ASP A 277 24.92 -9.89 15.04
N GLN A 278 24.33 -8.83 14.48
CA GLN A 278 23.30 -8.03 15.15
C GLN A 278 21.91 -8.74 15.11
N LEU A 279 21.66 -9.64 14.15
CA LEU A 279 20.43 -10.43 14.00
C LEU A 279 20.28 -11.62 14.97
N TRP A 280 21.27 -11.93 15.83
CA TRP A 280 21.11 -12.98 16.86
C TRP A 280 20.27 -12.53 18.06
N GLN A 281 20.00 -11.22 18.22
CA GLN A 281 18.84 -10.77 19.00
C GLN A 281 17.59 -10.99 18.13
N PRO A 282 16.46 -11.49 18.67
CA PRO A 282 15.34 -12.01 17.87
C PRO A 282 14.54 -10.92 17.16
N THR A 283 15.12 -10.35 16.10
CA THR A 283 14.49 -9.45 15.14
C THR A 283 13.39 -10.22 14.41
N PRO A 284 12.10 -9.84 14.52
CA PRO A 284 11.04 -10.60 13.89
C PRO A 284 11.18 -10.58 12.36
N ALA A 285 11.01 -11.74 11.71
CA ALA A 285 11.24 -11.87 10.26
C ALA A 285 10.42 -10.88 9.40
N TYR A 286 9.24 -10.48 9.87
CA TYR A 286 8.39 -9.47 9.22
C TYR A 286 9.02 -8.07 9.13
N VAL A 287 10.10 -7.80 9.86
CA VAL A 287 10.84 -6.52 9.79
C VAL A 287 11.72 -6.44 8.54
N LEU A 288 12.11 -7.59 7.96
CA LEU A 288 13.08 -7.70 6.86
C LEU A 288 12.51 -8.36 5.60
N ASP A 289 11.53 -9.25 5.72
CA ASP A 289 10.73 -9.75 4.59
C ASP A 289 9.36 -9.06 4.58
N GLY A 290 9.31 -7.88 3.95
CA GLY A 290 8.07 -7.13 3.71
C GLY A 290 7.20 -7.70 2.59
N SER A 291 7.68 -8.71 1.85
CA SER A 291 7.17 -9.02 0.51
C SER A 291 5.73 -9.54 0.47
N ALA A 292 5.26 -10.15 1.55
CA ALA A 292 3.85 -10.52 1.73
C ALA A 292 2.92 -9.31 1.93
N ALA A 293 3.41 -8.26 2.58
CA ALA A 293 2.67 -7.01 2.77
C ALA A 293 2.54 -6.25 1.43
N SER A 294 3.60 -6.26 0.62
CA SER A 294 3.62 -5.73 -0.75
C SER A 294 2.51 -6.33 -1.62
N ILE A 295 2.35 -7.66 -1.58
CA ILE A 295 1.29 -8.39 -2.29
C ILE A 295 -0.10 -8.01 -1.77
N GLY A 296 -0.31 -8.09 -0.45
CA GLY A 296 -1.62 -7.78 0.17
C GLY A 296 -2.06 -6.33 -0.04
N TYR A 297 -1.10 -5.40 -0.13
CA TYR A 297 -1.33 -4.03 -0.55
C TYR A 297 -1.86 -3.95 -2.00
N HIS A 298 -1.23 -4.63 -2.96
CA HIS A 298 -1.69 -4.67 -4.36
C HIS A 298 -3.06 -5.34 -4.49
N HIS A 299 -3.34 -6.42 -3.75
CA HIS A 299 -4.68 -7.04 -3.70
C HIS A 299 -5.76 -6.06 -3.24
N ARG A 300 -5.45 -5.24 -2.22
CA ARG A 300 -6.40 -4.24 -1.70
C ARG A 300 -6.63 -3.09 -2.68
N LEU A 301 -5.59 -2.65 -3.38
CA LEU A 301 -5.68 -1.64 -4.45
C LEU A 301 -6.48 -2.16 -5.65
N LEU A 302 -6.23 -3.40 -6.09
CA LEU A 302 -6.98 -4.09 -7.14
C LEU A 302 -8.47 -4.14 -6.79
N ARG A 303 -8.80 -4.57 -5.56
CA ARG A 303 -10.19 -4.62 -5.07
C ARG A 303 -10.86 -3.24 -5.04
N ALA A 304 -10.12 -2.18 -4.73
CA ALA A 304 -10.65 -0.81 -4.80
C ALA A 304 -10.97 -0.39 -6.24
N HIS A 305 -10.09 -0.64 -7.20
CA HIS A 305 -10.37 -0.33 -8.62
C HIS A 305 -11.50 -1.16 -9.22
N ILE A 306 -11.67 -2.41 -8.77
CA ILE A 306 -12.81 -3.24 -9.18
C ILE A 306 -14.14 -2.70 -8.61
N LYS A 307 -14.19 -2.29 -7.33
CA LYS A 307 -15.37 -1.59 -6.76
C LYS A 307 -15.72 -0.30 -7.50
N LEU A 308 -14.71 0.42 -7.99
CA LEU A 308 -14.88 1.65 -8.78
C LEU A 308 -15.28 1.38 -10.24
N GLY A 309 -15.34 0.12 -10.69
CA GLY A 309 -15.68 -0.25 -12.06
C GLY A 309 -14.60 0.08 -13.10
N SER A 310 -13.37 0.39 -12.68
CA SER A 310 -12.30 0.80 -13.60
C SER A 310 -11.46 -0.39 -14.06
N LEU A 311 -11.85 -1.02 -15.16
CA LEU A 311 -11.11 -2.16 -15.73
C LEU A 311 -9.65 -1.81 -16.08
N SER A 312 -9.41 -0.64 -16.66
CA SER A 312 -8.06 -0.20 -17.04
C SER A 312 -7.15 0.00 -15.82
N SER A 313 -7.68 0.58 -14.73
CA SER A 313 -6.92 0.71 -13.48
C SER A 313 -6.73 -0.63 -12.79
N ALA A 314 -7.75 -1.50 -12.78
CA ALA A 314 -7.64 -2.84 -12.22
C ALA A 314 -6.55 -3.66 -12.93
N MET A 315 -6.53 -3.66 -14.27
CA MET A 315 -5.49 -4.34 -15.04
C MET A 315 -4.10 -3.71 -14.87
N GLY A 316 -4.00 -2.39 -14.69
CA GLY A 316 -2.73 -1.75 -14.32
C GLY A 316 -2.14 -2.31 -13.02
N VAL A 317 -2.99 -2.54 -12.00
CA VAL A 317 -2.54 -3.16 -10.74
C VAL A 317 -2.17 -4.63 -10.91
N VAL A 318 -2.85 -5.37 -11.78
CA VAL A 318 -2.45 -6.76 -12.13
C VAL A 318 -1.08 -6.77 -12.81
N GLN A 319 -0.84 -5.88 -13.77
CA GLN A 319 0.45 -5.75 -14.46
C GLN A 319 1.59 -5.30 -13.53
N ASP A 320 1.32 -4.37 -12.61
CA ASP A 320 2.31 -3.94 -11.60
C ASP A 320 2.64 -5.07 -10.61
N LEU A 321 1.64 -5.88 -10.22
CA LEU A 321 1.82 -7.05 -9.36
C LEU A 321 2.57 -8.19 -10.07
N GLN A 322 2.28 -8.45 -11.35
CA GLN A 322 3.07 -9.39 -12.16
C GLN A 322 4.52 -8.93 -12.25
N ARG A 323 4.76 -7.67 -12.65
CA ARG A 323 6.11 -7.08 -12.74
C ARG A 323 6.88 -7.15 -11.41
N LEU A 324 6.21 -6.89 -10.28
CA LEU A 324 6.79 -7.07 -8.95
C LEU A 324 7.28 -8.52 -8.77
N THR A 325 6.44 -9.49 -9.11
CA THR A 325 6.76 -10.91 -8.93
C THR A 325 7.85 -11.40 -9.89
N ASP A 326 7.87 -10.92 -11.13
CA ASP A 326 8.87 -11.29 -12.13
C ASP A 326 10.27 -10.78 -11.77
N ILE A 327 10.38 -9.52 -11.33
CA ILE A 327 11.65 -8.96 -10.85
C ILE A 327 12.15 -9.71 -9.61
N ASN A 328 11.24 -10.16 -8.74
CA ASN A 328 11.60 -10.97 -7.56
C ASN A 328 12.12 -12.36 -7.95
N LYS A 329 11.47 -13.05 -8.91
CA LYS A 329 11.96 -14.32 -9.49
C LYS A 329 13.36 -14.11 -10.08
N GLU A 330 13.53 -13.10 -10.93
CA GLU A 330 14.79 -12.80 -11.62
C GLU A 330 15.93 -12.58 -10.62
N ARG A 331 15.72 -11.70 -9.63
CA ARG A 331 16.70 -11.43 -8.57
C ARG A 331 17.05 -12.67 -7.76
N SER A 332 16.08 -13.50 -7.40
CA SER A 332 16.34 -14.75 -6.67
C SER A 332 17.17 -15.75 -7.49
N ILE A 333 17.01 -15.76 -8.82
CA ILE A 333 17.82 -16.58 -9.74
C ILE A 333 19.23 -16.01 -9.88
N GLN A 334 19.37 -14.69 -10.03
CA GLN A 334 20.67 -14.01 -10.07
C GLN A 334 21.48 -14.21 -8.77
N GLU A 335 20.83 -14.10 -7.61
CA GLU A 335 21.46 -14.32 -6.30
C GLU A 335 21.88 -15.79 -6.11
N PHE A 336 21.06 -16.75 -6.56
CA PHE A 336 21.39 -18.18 -6.55
C PHE A 336 22.67 -18.48 -7.36
N PHE A 337 22.74 -18.02 -8.61
CA PHE A 337 23.92 -18.25 -9.45
C PHE A 337 25.16 -17.52 -8.93
N SER A 338 24.99 -16.31 -8.38
CA SER A 338 26.09 -15.55 -7.77
C SER A 338 26.68 -16.28 -6.55
N LYS A 339 25.83 -16.86 -5.69
CA LYS A 339 26.26 -17.72 -4.58
C LYS A 339 26.97 -18.98 -5.08
N GLN A 340 26.45 -19.62 -6.12
CA GLN A 340 27.07 -20.82 -6.70
C GLN A 340 28.46 -20.54 -7.28
N GLN A 341 28.64 -19.40 -7.98
CA GLN A 341 29.93 -19.00 -8.55
C GLN A 341 30.96 -18.64 -7.45
N ASN A 342 30.52 -17.99 -6.37
CA ASN A 342 31.39 -17.67 -5.24
C ASN A 342 31.82 -18.91 -4.44
N VAL A 343 30.97 -19.93 -4.34
CA VAL A 343 31.37 -21.24 -3.76
C VAL A 343 32.37 -21.97 -4.65
N ALA A 344 32.23 -21.89 -5.97
CA ALA A 344 33.18 -22.48 -6.93
C ALA A 344 34.53 -21.74 -7.07
N THR A 345 34.80 -20.76 -6.19
CA THR A 345 36.04 -19.94 -6.20
C THR A 345 36.70 -19.82 -4.81
N HIS A 346 36.41 -20.75 -3.90
CA HIS A 346 37.25 -21.05 -2.74
C HIS A 346 37.92 -22.42 -2.91
N ASP A 347 39.20 -22.50 -2.53
CA ASP A 347 40.09 -23.62 -2.85
C ASP A 347 39.66 -24.96 -2.21
N ASP A 348 39.53 -26.01 -3.05
CA ASP A 348 40.08 -27.39 -3.00
C ASP A 348 40.56 -28.07 -1.69
N ASN A 349 40.37 -27.53 -0.48
CA ASN A 349 40.88 -28.08 0.79
C ASN A 349 39.89 -27.98 1.96
N GLU A 350 38.70 -28.59 1.85
CA GLU A 350 38.08 -29.31 2.98
C GLU A 350 37.10 -30.39 2.47
N ASP A 351 36.86 -31.41 3.29
CA ASP A 351 36.41 -32.75 2.84
C ASP A 351 35.12 -32.80 2.00
N THR A 352 35.09 -33.80 1.10
CA THR A 352 33.94 -34.11 0.24
C THR A 352 32.67 -34.41 1.03
N SER A 353 31.82 -33.39 1.19
CA SER A 353 30.40 -33.59 1.49
C SER A 353 29.62 -33.78 0.20
N GLU A 354 28.66 -34.70 0.20
CA GLU A 354 27.88 -35.03 -1.00
C GLU A 354 27.14 -33.79 -1.55
N PHE A 355 27.04 -33.68 -2.89
CA PHE A 355 26.21 -32.68 -3.58
C PHE A 355 24.70 -32.99 -3.40
N GLY A 356 24.25 -32.92 -2.16
CA GLY A 356 22.88 -33.18 -1.78
C GLY A 356 22.00 -31.96 -2.00
N PHE A 357 21.03 -32.07 -2.92
CA PHE A 357 19.80 -31.25 -2.91
C PHE A 357 18.90 -31.59 -1.70
N GLN A 358 19.50 -31.82 -0.52
CA GLN A 358 18.80 -32.10 0.73
C GLN A 358 18.45 -30.80 1.43
N GLY A 359 17.40 -30.13 0.94
CA GLY A 359 16.73 -29.03 1.63
C GLY A 359 16.05 -29.49 2.92
N ARG A 360 16.85 -29.83 3.95
CA ARG A 360 16.37 -30.21 5.30
C ARG A 360 15.77 -29.03 6.04
N TYR A 361 16.12 -27.82 5.62
CA TYR A 361 15.24 -26.66 5.70
C TYR A 361 14.62 -26.51 4.31
N GLY A 362 13.28 -26.53 4.23
CA GLY A 362 12.60 -26.18 2.98
C GLY A 362 13.01 -24.77 2.58
N GLY A 363 13.30 -24.56 1.29
CA GLY A 363 13.66 -23.23 0.78
C GLY A 363 12.59 -22.22 1.19
N ILE A 364 13.02 -21.05 1.67
CA ILE A 364 12.11 -20.04 2.21
C ILE A 364 11.11 -19.69 1.09
N HIS A 365 9.84 -20.05 1.29
CA HIS A 365 8.77 -19.83 0.34
C HIS A 365 8.37 -18.35 0.35
N TYR A 366 9.18 -17.51 -0.31
CA TYR A 366 8.90 -16.09 -0.50
C TYR A 366 7.58 -15.93 -1.25
N PRO A 367 6.54 -15.31 -0.64
CA PRO A 367 5.23 -15.24 -1.28
C PRO A 367 5.25 -14.46 -2.60
N SER A 368 6.16 -13.48 -2.69
CA SER A 368 6.26 -12.50 -3.77
C SER A 368 6.91 -12.99 -5.06
N PHE A 369 7.12 -14.30 -5.22
CA PHE A 369 7.42 -14.90 -6.52
C PHE A 369 6.16 -15.19 -7.35
N PHE A 370 4.96 -15.05 -6.78
CA PHE A 370 3.69 -15.23 -7.49
C PHE A 370 2.67 -14.14 -7.11
N PRO A 371 1.75 -13.72 -8.02
CA PRO A 371 0.74 -12.71 -7.72
C PRO A 371 -0.24 -13.09 -6.59
N GLN A 372 -0.47 -14.39 -6.36
CA GLN A 372 -1.34 -14.95 -5.32
C GLN A 372 -2.73 -14.27 -5.20
N ILE A 373 -3.33 -13.85 -6.31
CA ILE A 373 -4.59 -13.08 -6.31
C ILE A 373 -5.70 -13.94 -5.64
N PRO A 374 -6.33 -13.48 -4.54
CA PRO A 374 -7.31 -14.27 -3.82
C PRO A 374 -8.53 -14.53 -4.69
N VAL A 375 -9.04 -15.77 -4.64
CA VAL A 375 -10.16 -16.24 -5.47
C VAL A 375 -11.36 -15.27 -5.52
N PRO A 376 -11.82 -14.64 -4.41
CA PRO A 376 -12.92 -13.67 -4.48
C PRO A 376 -12.59 -12.40 -5.29
N ILE A 377 -11.33 -11.94 -5.27
CA ILE A 377 -10.88 -10.77 -6.04
C ILE A 377 -10.73 -11.14 -7.52
N LEU A 378 -10.31 -12.37 -7.82
CA LEU A 378 -10.26 -12.89 -9.19
C LEU A 378 -11.67 -13.08 -9.78
N ALA A 379 -12.62 -13.58 -8.98
CA ALA A 379 -14.04 -13.67 -9.32
C ALA A 379 -14.69 -12.28 -9.56
N ASP A 380 -14.39 -11.30 -8.70
CA ASP A 380 -14.81 -9.90 -8.90
C ASP A 380 -14.18 -9.30 -10.19
N LEU A 381 -12.90 -9.61 -10.48
CA LEU A 381 -12.20 -9.16 -11.70
C LEU A 381 -12.80 -9.77 -12.98
N ILE A 382 -13.07 -11.08 -13.00
CA ILE A 382 -13.73 -11.74 -14.15
C ILE A 382 -15.11 -11.12 -14.38
N ASN A 383 -15.87 -10.83 -13.32
CA ASN A 383 -17.15 -10.13 -13.46
C ASN A 383 -16.98 -8.72 -14.05
N LEU A 384 -15.93 -7.98 -13.68
CA LEU A 384 -15.62 -6.67 -14.25
C LEU A 384 -15.22 -6.74 -15.74
N VAL A 385 -14.42 -7.73 -16.12
CA VAL A 385 -14.01 -8.00 -17.52
C VAL A 385 -15.24 -8.28 -18.39
N VAL A 386 -16.14 -9.14 -17.90
CA VAL A 386 -17.43 -9.44 -18.55
C VAL A 386 -18.36 -8.23 -18.59
N ASP A 387 -18.53 -7.51 -17.46
CA ASP A 387 -19.41 -6.33 -17.37
C ASP A 387 -18.90 -5.14 -18.21
N SER A 388 -17.61 -5.17 -18.59
CA SER A 388 -16.98 -4.21 -19.53
C SER A 388 -16.97 -4.68 -21.00
N GLY A 389 -17.39 -5.92 -21.29
CA GLY A 389 -17.37 -6.50 -22.64
C GLY A 389 -15.97 -6.87 -23.19
N ALA A 390 -14.95 -6.97 -22.33
CA ALA A 390 -13.56 -7.21 -22.74
C ALA A 390 -13.25 -8.71 -22.96
N SER A 391 -13.87 -9.31 -23.97
CA SER A 391 -13.77 -10.75 -24.27
C SER A 391 -12.33 -11.25 -24.49
N GLU A 392 -11.51 -10.53 -25.25
CA GLU A 392 -10.10 -10.87 -25.51
C GLU A 392 -9.28 -10.99 -24.21
N LEU A 393 -9.48 -10.05 -23.28
CA LEU A 393 -8.84 -10.06 -21.97
C LEU A 393 -9.35 -11.22 -21.10
N GLY A 394 -10.64 -11.54 -21.17
CA GLY A 394 -11.21 -12.71 -20.51
C GLY A 394 -10.64 -14.03 -21.04
N SER A 395 -10.40 -14.12 -22.35
CA SER A 395 -9.70 -15.26 -22.97
C SER A 395 -8.26 -15.38 -22.46
N TRP A 396 -7.48 -14.28 -22.46
CA TRP A 396 -6.10 -14.28 -21.94
C TRP A 396 -6.02 -14.70 -20.45
N LEU A 397 -6.97 -14.29 -19.61
CA LEU A 397 -7.02 -14.70 -18.20
C LEU A 397 -7.16 -16.22 -17.99
N LEU A 398 -7.78 -16.94 -18.93
CA LEU A 398 -8.04 -18.39 -18.88
C LEU A 398 -7.05 -19.22 -19.72
N TYR A 399 -6.59 -18.67 -20.84
CA TYR A 399 -5.92 -19.39 -21.92
C TYR A 399 -4.60 -18.77 -22.36
N SER A 400 -3.99 -17.91 -21.52
CA SER A 400 -2.61 -17.48 -21.72
C SER A 400 -1.65 -18.68 -21.74
N GLU A 401 -0.84 -18.74 -22.79
CA GLU A 401 0.32 -19.63 -22.95
C GLU A 401 1.64 -18.95 -22.53
N ASP A 402 1.55 -17.84 -21.77
CA ASP A 402 2.72 -17.15 -21.22
C ASP A 402 3.48 -18.06 -20.22
N LEU A 403 4.74 -17.72 -19.89
CA LEU A 403 5.63 -18.61 -19.12
C LEU A 403 5.14 -18.98 -17.70
N ASP A 404 4.31 -18.14 -17.09
CA ASP A 404 3.63 -18.40 -15.80
C ASP A 404 2.32 -19.20 -15.93
N GLY A 405 1.80 -19.36 -17.16
CA GLY A 405 0.47 -19.86 -17.46
C GLY A 405 -0.66 -18.84 -17.17
N PRO A 406 -1.92 -19.25 -17.32
CA PRO A 406 -3.06 -18.36 -17.17
C PRO A 406 -3.31 -18.01 -15.70
N ILE A 407 -3.59 -16.73 -15.40
CA ILE A 407 -3.88 -16.25 -14.04
C ILE A 407 -5.04 -17.04 -13.39
N VAL A 408 -6.00 -17.50 -14.20
CA VAL A 408 -7.11 -18.35 -13.76
C VAL A 408 -6.79 -19.82 -14.05
N HIS A 409 -5.87 -20.42 -13.29
CA HIS A 409 -5.53 -21.84 -13.42
C HIS A 409 -6.76 -22.76 -13.29
N SER A 410 -6.80 -23.85 -14.07
CA SER A 410 -7.95 -24.78 -14.14
C SER A 410 -8.35 -25.44 -12.81
N GLY A 411 -7.43 -25.54 -11.84
CA GLY A 411 -7.76 -25.99 -10.47
C GLY A 411 -8.82 -25.10 -9.79
N LEU A 412 -8.82 -23.79 -10.10
CA LEU A 412 -9.77 -22.82 -9.56
C LEU A 412 -11.19 -23.00 -10.11
N TYR A 413 -11.38 -23.75 -11.20
CA TYR A 413 -12.73 -24.01 -11.77
C TYR A 413 -13.60 -24.85 -10.81
N SER A 414 -12.98 -25.52 -9.84
CA SER A 414 -13.65 -26.27 -8.77
C SER A 414 -14.08 -25.42 -7.57
N ASP A 415 -13.63 -24.16 -7.47
CA ASP A 415 -14.00 -23.28 -6.36
C ASP A 415 -15.43 -22.72 -6.55
N PRO A 416 -16.33 -22.82 -5.55
CA PRO A 416 -17.73 -22.37 -5.70
C PRO A 416 -17.89 -20.86 -5.96
N ILE A 417 -16.89 -20.04 -5.61
CA ILE A 417 -16.88 -18.59 -5.87
C ILE A 417 -16.56 -18.30 -7.35
N MET A 418 -15.79 -19.20 -8.01
CA MET A 418 -15.39 -19.05 -9.42
C MET A 418 -16.43 -19.55 -10.41
N GLY A 419 -17.26 -20.54 -10.03
CA GLY A 419 -18.29 -21.12 -10.88
C GLY A 419 -19.17 -20.08 -11.60
N PRO A 420 -19.82 -19.14 -10.88
CA PRO A 420 -20.66 -18.12 -11.50
C PRO A 420 -19.90 -17.15 -12.45
N PRO A 421 -18.77 -16.49 -12.05
CA PRO A 421 -17.99 -15.68 -12.97
C PRO A 421 -17.55 -16.43 -14.24
N LEU A 422 -17.08 -17.67 -14.10
CA LEU A 422 -16.63 -18.49 -15.23
C LEU A 422 -17.76 -18.84 -16.18
N ILE A 423 -18.96 -19.17 -15.67
CA ILE A 423 -20.15 -19.44 -16.50
C ILE A 423 -20.55 -18.20 -17.32
N ARG A 424 -20.43 -16.98 -16.77
CA ARG A 424 -20.66 -15.75 -17.53
C ARG A 424 -19.62 -15.54 -18.63
N LEU A 425 -18.35 -15.76 -18.30
CA LEU A 425 -17.27 -15.59 -19.26
C LEU A 425 -17.36 -16.61 -20.39
N ALA A 426 -17.63 -17.88 -20.07
CA ALA A 426 -17.91 -18.93 -21.05
C ALA A 426 -19.10 -18.57 -21.97
N ALA A 427 -20.18 -18.02 -21.42
CA ALA A 427 -21.33 -17.57 -22.21
C ALA A 427 -20.99 -16.40 -23.16
N VAL A 428 -20.15 -15.44 -22.73
CA VAL A 428 -19.68 -14.32 -23.57
C VAL A 428 -18.65 -14.75 -24.63
N LEU A 429 -17.84 -15.76 -24.34
CA LEU A 429 -16.89 -16.37 -25.29
C LEU A 429 -17.54 -17.41 -26.22
N ALA A 430 -18.81 -17.77 -25.99
CA ALA A 430 -19.50 -18.91 -26.62
C ALA A 430 -18.76 -20.26 -26.43
N ASP A 431 -18.07 -20.43 -25.31
CA ASP A 431 -17.25 -21.60 -25.01
C ASP A 431 -18.06 -22.69 -24.29
N GLU A 432 -18.66 -23.59 -25.07
CA GLU A 432 -19.41 -24.75 -24.57
C GLU A 432 -18.53 -25.74 -23.80
N VAL A 433 -17.22 -25.79 -24.09
CA VAL A 433 -16.28 -26.73 -23.46
C VAL A 433 -15.96 -26.28 -22.04
N LEU A 434 -15.62 -25.00 -21.84
CA LEU A 434 -15.44 -24.39 -20.53
C LEU A 434 -16.73 -24.46 -19.70
N MET A 435 -17.87 -24.15 -20.32
CA MET A 435 -19.18 -24.27 -19.69
C MET A 435 -19.42 -25.70 -19.16
N GLY A 436 -19.17 -26.72 -19.98
CA GLY A 436 -19.29 -28.12 -19.57
C GLY A 436 -18.32 -28.52 -18.46
N GLN A 437 -17.05 -28.13 -18.56
CA GLN A 437 -16.04 -28.42 -17.54
C GLN A 437 -16.38 -27.81 -16.18
N VAL A 438 -16.74 -26.53 -16.15
CA VAL A 438 -17.13 -25.84 -14.91
C VAL A 438 -18.38 -26.49 -14.31
N LEU A 439 -19.40 -26.80 -15.12
CA LEU A 439 -20.62 -27.44 -14.63
C LEU A 439 -20.42 -28.85 -14.07
N GLU A 440 -19.48 -29.64 -14.59
CA GLU A 440 -19.14 -30.95 -13.99
C GLU A 440 -18.30 -30.80 -12.72
N LEU A 441 -17.30 -29.92 -12.70
CA LEU A 441 -16.46 -29.67 -11.52
C LEU A 441 -17.26 -29.12 -10.33
N GLN A 442 -18.22 -28.22 -10.58
CA GLN A 442 -19.07 -27.60 -9.56
C GLN A 442 -20.10 -28.55 -8.93
N LYS A 443 -20.37 -29.72 -9.54
CA LYS A 443 -21.19 -30.79 -8.92
C LYS A 443 -20.39 -31.64 -7.92
N GLY A 444 -19.07 -31.57 -7.99
CA GLY A 444 -18.13 -32.27 -7.11
C GLY A 444 -18.33 -33.80 -7.07
N GLN A 445 -17.79 -34.43 -6.03
CA GLN A 445 -17.91 -35.89 -5.84
C GLN A 445 -19.34 -36.34 -5.48
N SER A 446 -20.19 -35.45 -5.00
CA SER A 446 -21.53 -35.80 -4.49
C SER A 446 -22.60 -36.04 -5.55
N ARG A 447 -22.36 -35.67 -6.82
CA ARG A 447 -23.35 -35.76 -7.93
C ARG A 447 -24.68 -35.05 -7.65
N THR A 448 -24.67 -34.07 -6.76
CA THR A 448 -25.81 -33.20 -6.45
C THR A 448 -25.97 -32.11 -7.51
N ASP A 449 -27.11 -31.41 -7.50
CA ASP A 449 -27.27 -30.16 -8.24
C ASP A 449 -26.15 -29.15 -7.87
N PRO A 450 -25.68 -28.31 -8.81
CA PRO A 450 -24.62 -27.35 -8.55
C PRO A 450 -25.09 -26.19 -7.63
N PRO A 451 -24.17 -25.35 -7.12
CA PRO A 451 -24.48 -24.29 -6.15
C PRO A 451 -25.60 -23.34 -6.57
N GLU A 452 -26.29 -22.74 -5.59
CA GLU A 452 -27.40 -21.80 -5.82
C GLU A 452 -26.97 -20.60 -6.67
N GLU A 453 -25.75 -20.12 -6.47
CA GLU A 453 -25.11 -19.03 -7.21
C GLU A 453 -24.89 -19.42 -8.68
N VAL A 454 -24.48 -20.67 -8.94
CA VAL A 454 -24.32 -21.24 -10.28
C VAL A 454 -25.68 -21.40 -10.96
N LEU A 455 -26.69 -21.94 -10.28
CA LEU A 455 -28.05 -22.09 -10.81
C LEU A 455 -28.70 -20.75 -11.15
N ASN A 456 -28.56 -19.76 -10.27
CA ASN A 456 -28.98 -18.38 -10.53
C ASN A 456 -28.21 -17.78 -11.72
N GLN A 457 -26.91 -18.05 -11.86
CA GLN A 457 -26.13 -17.49 -12.95
C GLN A 457 -26.42 -18.11 -14.33
N ILE A 458 -26.75 -19.41 -14.38
CA ILE A 458 -27.29 -20.05 -15.59
C ILE A 458 -28.64 -19.40 -15.96
N LEU A 459 -29.51 -19.17 -14.97
CA LEU A 459 -30.81 -18.54 -15.17
C LEU A 459 -30.66 -17.11 -15.71
N ASP A 460 -29.75 -16.30 -15.15
CA ASP A 460 -29.37 -14.99 -15.68
C ASP A 460 -28.99 -15.04 -17.16
N GLN A 461 -28.07 -15.92 -17.58
CA GLN A 461 -27.63 -15.98 -18.98
C GLN A 461 -28.76 -16.41 -19.92
N GLN A 462 -29.64 -17.31 -19.49
CA GLN A 462 -30.80 -17.73 -20.30
C GLN A 462 -31.91 -16.66 -20.35
N ILE A 463 -32.00 -15.78 -19.36
CA ILE A 463 -32.83 -14.56 -19.40
C ILE A 463 -32.21 -13.52 -20.37
N GLU A 464 -30.90 -13.27 -20.30
CA GLU A 464 -30.20 -12.32 -21.18
C GLU A 464 -30.23 -12.76 -22.65
N ALA A 465 -30.17 -14.07 -22.91
CA ALA A 465 -30.37 -14.66 -24.24
C ALA A 465 -31.85 -14.76 -24.69
N GLY A 466 -32.82 -14.43 -23.82
CA GLY A 466 -34.25 -14.52 -24.13
C GLY A 466 -34.79 -15.94 -24.33
N ASN A 467 -34.12 -16.97 -23.79
CA ASN A 467 -34.51 -18.37 -23.92
C ASN A 467 -35.65 -18.74 -22.94
N TRP A 468 -36.80 -18.10 -23.11
CA TRP A 468 -37.96 -18.28 -22.23
C TRP A 468 -38.42 -19.74 -22.05
N PRO A 469 -38.37 -20.64 -23.06
CA PRO A 469 -38.69 -22.06 -22.86
C PRO A 469 -37.73 -22.81 -21.92
N PHE A 470 -36.48 -22.37 -21.81
CA PHE A 470 -35.56 -22.88 -20.79
C PHE A 470 -35.86 -22.25 -19.43
N VAL A 471 -35.96 -20.91 -19.37
CA VAL A 471 -36.22 -20.14 -18.13
C VAL A 471 -37.47 -20.67 -17.41
N ASP A 472 -38.56 -20.93 -18.14
CA ASP A 472 -39.83 -21.39 -17.56
C ASP A 472 -39.74 -22.80 -16.95
N LYS A 473 -38.93 -23.69 -17.55
CA LYS A 473 -38.62 -25.04 -17.04
C LYS A 473 -37.61 -25.02 -15.91
N ALA A 474 -36.60 -24.16 -15.99
CA ALA A 474 -35.60 -23.97 -14.93
C ALA A 474 -36.28 -23.49 -13.65
N LEU A 475 -37.19 -22.51 -13.74
CA LEU A 475 -38.02 -22.07 -12.61
C LEU A 475 -38.88 -23.19 -12.02
N GLU A 476 -39.41 -24.13 -12.81
CA GLU A 476 -40.14 -25.29 -12.25
C GLU A 476 -39.26 -26.33 -11.57
N SER A 477 -38.02 -26.49 -12.04
CA SER A 477 -37.05 -27.43 -11.49
C SER A 477 -36.45 -26.87 -10.20
N PHE A 478 -35.98 -25.62 -10.23
CA PHE A 478 -35.34 -24.98 -9.08
C PHE A 478 -36.34 -24.70 -7.94
N ALA A 479 -37.62 -24.52 -8.24
CA ALA A 479 -38.70 -24.45 -7.24
C ALA A 479 -38.88 -25.76 -6.42
N ARG A 480 -38.31 -26.88 -6.88
CA ARG A 480 -38.34 -28.19 -6.17
C ARG A 480 -37.08 -28.41 -5.33
N LEU A 481 -36.02 -27.64 -5.55
CA LEU A 481 -34.77 -27.75 -4.80
C LEU A 481 -34.96 -27.24 -3.37
N ARG A 482 -34.35 -27.94 -2.41
CA ARG A 482 -34.44 -27.57 -1.00
C ARG A 482 -33.52 -26.39 -0.72
N ASN A 483 -34.06 -25.37 -0.05
CA ASN A 483 -33.40 -24.11 0.34
C ASN A 483 -33.08 -23.11 -0.80
N TYR A 484 -33.18 -23.50 -2.09
CA TYR A 484 -32.87 -22.60 -3.22
C TYR A 484 -33.66 -21.28 -3.16
N SER A 485 -32.95 -20.15 -3.34
CA SER A 485 -33.51 -18.82 -3.47
C SER A 485 -33.09 -18.12 -4.78
N ILE A 486 -33.82 -17.05 -5.14
CA ILE A 486 -33.57 -16.27 -6.36
C ILE A 486 -32.88 -14.96 -5.98
N SER A 487 -31.73 -14.69 -6.59
CA SER A 487 -30.87 -13.58 -6.19
C SER A 487 -31.44 -12.19 -6.55
N THR A 488 -30.97 -11.14 -5.86
CA THR A 488 -31.24 -9.74 -6.22
C THR A 488 -30.76 -9.40 -7.63
N ASP A 489 -29.56 -9.86 -7.99
CA ASP A 489 -28.93 -9.64 -9.28
C ASP A 489 -29.70 -10.34 -10.41
N THR A 490 -30.22 -11.55 -10.18
CA THR A 490 -31.10 -12.30 -11.11
C THR A 490 -32.44 -11.61 -11.29
N THR A 491 -33.01 -11.11 -10.19
CA THR A 491 -34.24 -10.33 -10.25
C THR A 491 -34.04 -9.05 -11.07
N ALA A 492 -32.88 -8.39 -10.94
CA ALA A 492 -32.50 -7.24 -11.76
C ALA A 492 -32.31 -7.58 -13.25
N THR A 493 -31.74 -8.75 -13.57
CA THR A 493 -31.63 -9.25 -14.96
C THR A 493 -32.99 -9.46 -15.60
N MET A 494 -33.94 -10.06 -14.87
CA MET A 494 -35.31 -10.24 -15.33
C MET A 494 -36.02 -8.89 -15.59
N ILE A 495 -35.86 -7.89 -14.71
CA ILE A 495 -36.38 -6.53 -14.91
C ILE A 495 -35.82 -5.92 -16.19
N LYS A 496 -34.50 -6.02 -16.42
CA LYS A 496 -33.83 -5.50 -17.61
C LYS A 496 -34.39 -6.14 -18.90
N ALA A 497 -34.63 -7.44 -18.89
CA ALA A 497 -35.23 -8.14 -20.03
C ALA A 497 -36.70 -7.70 -20.29
N ILE A 498 -37.50 -7.53 -19.24
CA ILE A 498 -38.89 -7.04 -19.33
C ILE A 498 -38.94 -5.60 -19.89
N LEU A 499 -38.05 -4.71 -19.44
CA LEU A 499 -37.96 -3.34 -19.95
C LEU A 499 -37.60 -3.32 -21.45
N ARG A 500 -36.61 -4.13 -21.85
CA ARG A 500 -36.24 -4.32 -23.26
C ARG A 500 -37.39 -4.86 -24.10
N GLU A 501 -38.17 -5.84 -23.60
CA GLU A 501 -39.35 -6.34 -24.32
C GLU A 501 -40.49 -5.29 -24.36
N ALA A 502 -40.66 -4.48 -23.32
CA ALA A 502 -41.62 -3.36 -23.33
C ALA A 502 -41.30 -2.31 -24.42
N LYS A 503 -40.01 -2.10 -24.74
CA LYS A 503 -39.57 -1.30 -25.89
C LYS A 503 -40.08 -1.91 -27.20
N SER A 504 -39.88 -3.21 -27.40
CA SER A 504 -40.33 -3.96 -28.58
C SER A 504 -41.87 -4.00 -28.70
N CYS A 505 -42.60 -3.97 -27.58
CA CYS A 505 -44.06 -3.84 -27.54
C CYS A 505 -44.56 -2.38 -27.66
N ALA A 506 -43.71 -1.42 -28.01
CA ALA A 506 -44.03 0.01 -28.11
C ALA A 506 -44.74 0.58 -26.86
N GLY A 507 -44.38 0.09 -25.67
CA GLY A 507 -44.99 0.49 -24.39
C GLY A 507 -46.38 -0.10 -24.12
N ASN A 508 -46.94 -0.95 -24.99
CA ASN A 508 -48.26 -1.55 -24.76
C ASN A 508 -48.21 -2.64 -23.67
N LEU A 509 -48.45 -2.24 -22.41
CA LEU A 509 -48.41 -3.16 -21.27
C LEU A 509 -49.49 -4.26 -21.29
N SER A 510 -50.55 -4.11 -22.10
CA SER A 510 -51.54 -5.18 -22.29
C SER A 510 -51.02 -6.32 -23.17
N ALA A 511 -50.17 -6.02 -24.16
CA ALA A 511 -49.43 -7.01 -24.91
C ALA A 511 -48.32 -7.62 -24.04
N LEU A 512 -47.56 -6.78 -23.32
CA LEU A 512 -46.50 -7.22 -22.43
C LEU A 512 -47.00 -8.17 -21.33
N LYS A 513 -48.19 -7.95 -20.76
CA LYS A 513 -48.82 -8.85 -19.77
C LYS A 513 -48.92 -10.31 -20.27
N ASN A 514 -49.06 -10.50 -21.57
CA ASN A 514 -49.18 -11.81 -22.21
C ASN A 514 -47.83 -12.36 -22.73
N SER A 515 -46.74 -11.61 -22.61
CA SER A 515 -45.41 -12.00 -23.08
C SER A 515 -44.80 -13.15 -22.28
N ALA A 516 -43.70 -13.70 -22.79
CA ALA A 516 -42.98 -14.77 -22.12
C ALA A 516 -42.20 -14.26 -20.89
N SER A 517 -41.57 -13.08 -20.97
CA SER A 517 -40.84 -12.50 -19.82
C SER A 517 -41.79 -12.15 -18.66
N ALA A 518 -42.96 -11.58 -18.94
CA ALA A 518 -43.93 -11.21 -17.92
C ALA A 518 -44.49 -12.43 -17.17
N LYS A 519 -44.73 -13.54 -17.89
CA LYS A 519 -45.15 -14.83 -17.30
C LYS A 519 -44.03 -15.46 -16.47
N ALA A 520 -42.82 -15.53 -17.01
CA ALA A 520 -41.65 -16.02 -16.29
C ALA A 520 -41.41 -15.22 -15.00
N PHE A 521 -41.56 -13.89 -15.04
CA PHE A 521 -41.40 -13.03 -13.87
C PHE A 521 -42.52 -13.15 -12.84
N GLN A 522 -43.78 -13.35 -13.26
CA GLN A 522 -44.87 -13.67 -12.35
C GLN A 522 -44.58 -15.01 -11.63
N LYS A 523 -44.15 -16.04 -12.37
CA LYS A 523 -43.72 -17.35 -11.84
C LYS A 523 -42.56 -17.18 -10.84
N MET A 524 -41.53 -16.43 -11.21
CA MET A 524 -40.38 -16.07 -10.38
C MET A 524 -40.79 -15.35 -9.09
N SER A 525 -41.71 -14.38 -9.16
CA SER A 525 -42.23 -13.63 -8.00
C SER A 525 -43.09 -14.47 -7.04
N SER A 526 -43.47 -15.69 -7.44
CA SER A 526 -44.22 -16.64 -6.61
C SER A 526 -43.34 -17.62 -5.82
N PHE A 527 -42.01 -17.57 -6.01
CA PHE A 527 -41.05 -18.38 -5.22
C PHE A 527 -41.15 -18.06 -3.73
N ARG A 528 -41.70 -19.01 -2.97
CA ARG A 528 -41.64 -19.00 -1.50
C ARG A 528 -40.39 -19.75 -1.05
N ALA A 529 -39.38 -19.03 -0.58
CA ALA A 529 -38.27 -19.67 0.14
C ALA A 529 -38.81 -20.35 1.42
N ARG A 530 -38.85 -21.68 1.45
CA ARG A 530 -39.16 -22.46 2.67
C ARG A 530 -37.91 -22.58 3.55
N GLY A 531 -37.38 -21.43 3.98
CA GLY A 531 -36.16 -21.31 4.78
C GLY A 531 -36.35 -21.76 6.23
N PHE A 532 -36.38 -23.07 6.48
CA PHE A 532 -36.56 -23.64 7.82
C PHE A 532 -35.28 -23.58 8.65
N VAL A 533 -35.07 -22.49 9.40
CA VAL A 533 -33.98 -22.37 10.39
C VAL A 533 -34.54 -21.92 11.75
N ARG A 534 -34.38 -22.77 12.77
CA ARG A 534 -34.65 -22.49 14.20
C ARG A 534 -35.99 -21.77 14.52
N GLY A 535 -37.08 -22.18 13.87
CA GLY A 535 -38.44 -21.95 14.38
C GLY A 535 -38.98 -20.51 14.32
N HIS A 536 -38.41 -19.65 13.48
CA HIS A 536 -39.01 -18.35 13.13
C HIS A 536 -39.11 -18.23 11.60
N ASP A 537 -40.34 -18.06 11.09
CA ASP A 537 -40.57 -17.77 9.67
C ASP A 537 -40.01 -16.37 9.33
N ARG A 538 -39.05 -16.32 8.40
CA ARG A 538 -38.57 -15.06 7.80
C ARG A 538 -39.26 -14.83 6.46
N HIS A 539 -40.17 -13.86 6.40
CA HIS A 539 -40.89 -13.45 5.20
C HIS A 539 -40.02 -12.63 4.18
N ASP A 540 -38.72 -12.88 4.12
CA ASP A 540 -37.76 -12.01 3.42
C ASP A 540 -37.97 -11.98 1.88
N THR A 541 -38.56 -13.03 1.29
CA THR A 541 -38.89 -13.09 -0.16
C THR A 541 -39.98 -12.12 -0.60
N PHE A 542 -40.96 -11.83 0.27
CA PHE A 542 -42.00 -10.83 -0.02
C PHE A 542 -41.42 -9.42 -0.17
N GLU A 543 -40.25 -9.15 0.45
CA GLU A 543 -39.59 -7.87 0.30
C GLU A 543 -38.87 -7.70 -1.04
N LEU A 544 -38.27 -8.76 -1.60
CA LEU A 544 -37.49 -8.64 -2.84
C LEU A 544 -38.38 -8.21 -4.01
N GLY A 545 -39.46 -8.96 -4.25
CA GLY A 545 -40.46 -8.63 -5.26
C GLY A 545 -41.10 -7.26 -5.01
N GLY A 546 -41.43 -6.94 -3.75
CA GLY A 546 -41.99 -5.63 -3.38
C GLY A 546 -41.04 -4.45 -3.66
N ARG A 547 -39.75 -4.55 -3.31
CA ARG A 547 -38.73 -3.52 -3.59
C ARG A 547 -38.56 -3.31 -5.10
N VAL A 548 -38.57 -4.40 -5.86
CA VAL A 548 -38.41 -4.42 -7.32
C VAL A 548 -39.61 -3.83 -8.06
N TRP A 549 -40.84 -4.25 -7.74
CA TRP A 549 -42.04 -3.71 -8.35
C TRP A 549 -42.21 -2.22 -8.04
N ARG A 550 -41.77 -1.75 -6.86
CA ARG A 550 -41.69 -0.31 -6.57
C ARG A 550 -40.69 0.43 -7.44
N LEU A 551 -39.52 -0.15 -7.74
CA LEU A 551 -38.52 0.48 -8.61
C LEU A 551 -39.09 0.69 -10.03
N LEU A 552 -39.78 -0.33 -10.57
CA LEU A 552 -40.55 -0.19 -11.81
C LEU A 552 -41.63 0.90 -11.70
N ALA A 553 -42.39 0.93 -10.60
CA ALA A 553 -43.46 1.90 -10.34
C ALA A 553 -42.99 3.38 -10.19
N LEU A 554 -41.69 3.62 -10.13
CA LEU A 554 -41.06 4.94 -10.16
C LEU A 554 -40.70 5.42 -11.57
N ILE A 555 -40.66 4.54 -12.58
CA ILE A 555 -40.27 4.89 -13.96
C ILE A 555 -41.31 5.81 -14.61
N ASN A 556 -42.58 5.40 -14.60
CA ASN A 556 -43.71 6.21 -15.06
C ASN A 556 -45.04 5.72 -14.48
N ASP A 557 -46.12 6.45 -14.73
CA ASP A 557 -47.46 6.15 -14.20
C ASP A 557 -48.05 4.83 -14.73
N ASP A 558 -47.63 4.36 -15.90
CA ASP A 558 -48.15 3.12 -16.50
C ASP A 558 -47.45 1.88 -15.94
N TRP A 559 -46.14 1.94 -15.71
CA TRP A 559 -45.43 1.00 -14.86
C TRP A 559 -45.99 0.99 -13.43
N ARG A 560 -46.38 2.15 -12.90
CA ARG A 560 -47.04 2.22 -11.58
C ARG A 560 -48.37 1.46 -11.58
N LYS A 561 -49.27 1.71 -12.54
CA LYS A 561 -50.54 0.96 -12.70
C LYS A 561 -50.30 -0.55 -12.82
N TYR A 562 -49.34 -0.95 -13.65
CA TYR A 562 -49.02 -2.36 -13.92
C TYR A 562 -48.41 -3.08 -12.70
N ALA A 563 -47.47 -2.44 -12.01
CA ALA A 563 -46.86 -2.97 -10.79
C ALA A 563 -47.89 -3.09 -9.65
N TRP A 564 -48.74 -2.09 -9.44
CA TRP A 564 -49.80 -2.13 -8.43
C TRP A 564 -50.89 -3.17 -8.74
N MET A 565 -51.20 -3.40 -10.02
CA MET A 565 -52.10 -4.51 -10.44
C MET A 565 -51.51 -5.88 -10.06
N ILE A 566 -50.19 -6.07 -10.15
CA ILE A 566 -49.55 -7.37 -9.90
C ILE A 566 -49.20 -7.56 -8.42
N TYR A 567 -48.91 -6.49 -7.67
CA TYR A 567 -48.55 -6.54 -6.25
C TYR A 567 -49.29 -5.47 -5.41
N PRO A 568 -50.60 -5.64 -5.11
CA PRO A 568 -51.41 -4.62 -4.44
C PRO A 568 -50.91 -4.21 -3.04
N ASN A 569 -50.25 -5.12 -2.31
CA ASN A 569 -49.85 -4.93 -0.91
C ASN A 569 -48.50 -4.17 -0.74
N MET A 570 -48.08 -3.36 -1.72
CA MET A 570 -46.76 -2.72 -1.73
C MET A 570 -46.52 -1.63 -0.68
N ALA A 571 -47.53 -1.17 0.06
CA ALA A 571 -47.49 0.08 0.83
C ALA A 571 -46.67 0.06 2.16
N GLY A 572 -46.17 -1.08 2.63
CA GLY A 572 -45.84 -1.24 4.07
C GLY A 572 -44.41 -0.99 4.58
N ARG A 573 -43.35 -0.89 3.75
CA ARG A 573 -41.94 -0.84 4.22
C ARG A 573 -41.02 -0.08 3.25
N ASN A 574 -40.42 1.04 3.67
CA ASN A 574 -39.77 2.01 2.76
C ASN A 574 -38.30 1.73 2.38
N TYR A 575 -37.69 0.64 2.85
CA TYR A 575 -36.26 0.39 2.59
C TYR A 575 -35.99 -0.18 1.19
N VAL A 576 -35.39 0.65 0.34
CA VAL A 576 -34.80 0.28 -0.94
C VAL A 576 -33.31 0.02 -0.72
N ASN A 577 -32.93 -1.25 -0.57
CA ASN A 577 -31.54 -1.67 -0.50
C ASN A 577 -31.26 -2.71 -1.60
N PHE A 578 -30.38 -2.34 -2.53
CA PHE A 578 -29.94 -3.12 -3.69
C PHE A 578 -28.40 -3.10 -3.74
N THR A 579 -27.81 -4.15 -4.31
CA THR A 579 -26.39 -4.09 -4.73
C THR A 579 -26.22 -3.00 -5.79
N PRO A 580 -25.09 -2.27 -5.83
CA PRO A 580 -24.83 -1.31 -6.91
C PRO A 580 -24.94 -1.95 -8.31
N ARG A 581 -24.59 -3.24 -8.40
CA ARG A 581 -24.72 -4.05 -9.61
C ARG A 581 -26.16 -4.33 -10.04
N ALA A 582 -27.04 -4.72 -9.11
CA ALA A 582 -28.47 -4.87 -9.40
C ALA A 582 -29.11 -3.52 -9.79
N PHE A 583 -28.71 -2.43 -9.12
CA PHE A 583 -29.17 -1.09 -9.49
C PHE A 583 -28.71 -0.70 -10.91
N ASN A 584 -27.43 -0.91 -11.24
CA ASN A 584 -26.89 -0.62 -12.57
C ASN A 584 -27.51 -1.52 -13.67
N LYS A 585 -27.80 -2.80 -13.39
CA LYS A 585 -28.58 -3.68 -14.27
C LYS A 585 -29.95 -3.05 -14.60
N ILE A 586 -30.71 -2.63 -13.58
CA ILE A 586 -32.03 -2.00 -13.77
C ILE A 586 -31.90 -0.67 -14.52
N LEU A 587 -30.97 0.21 -14.12
CA LEU A 587 -30.73 1.50 -14.74
C LEU A 587 -30.36 1.36 -16.23
N SER A 588 -29.50 0.39 -16.58
CA SER A 588 -29.19 0.10 -17.97
C SER A 588 -30.42 -0.33 -18.77
N GLY A 589 -31.34 -1.11 -18.17
CA GLY A 589 -32.62 -1.46 -18.80
C GLY A 589 -33.56 -0.25 -18.99
N VAL A 590 -33.53 0.73 -18.08
CA VAL A 590 -34.29 1.99 -18.22
C VAL A 590 -33.70 2.84 -19.36
N VAL A 591 -32.38 3.02 -19.39
CA VAL A 591 -31.68 3.80 -20.43
C VAL A 591 -31.80 3.12 -21.81
N ASP A 592 -31.68 1.79 -21.88
CA ASP A 592 -31.93 1.00 -23.10
C ASP A 592 -33.34 1.24 -23.66
N THR A 593 -34.33 1.51 -22.80
CA THR A 593 -35.76 1.59 -23.15
C THR A 593 -36.21 3.02 -23.47
N TYR A 594 -35.82 3.98 -22.62
CA TYR A 594 -36.31 5.37 -22.64
C TYR A 594 -35.23 6.42 -22.97
N GLY A 595 -33.96 6.03 -23.03
CA GLY A 595 -32.83 6.94 -23.20
C GLY A 595 -32.31 7.52 -21.87
N SER A 596 -31.31 8.40 -21.96
CA SER A 596 -30.78 9.16 -20.83
C SER A 596 -30.98 10.66 -21.07
N THR A 597 -31.97 11.25 -20.39
CA THR A 597 -32.36 12.67 -20.44
C THR A 597 -32.65 13.16 -19.03
#